data_AF-A0A265UPL3-F1
#
_entry.id   AF-A0A265UPL3-F1
#
_cell.length_a   1.000
_cell.length_b   1.000
_cell.length_c   1.000
_cell.angle_alpha   90.00
_cell.angle_beta   90.00
_cell.angle_gamma   90.00
#
_symmetry.space_group_name_H-M   'P 1'
#
loop_
_entity.id
_entity.type
_entity.pdbx_description
1 polymer ?
#
loop_
_entity_poly.entity_id
_entity_poly.type
_entity_poly.pdbx_seq_one_letter_code
_entity_poly.pdbx_strand_id
1 'polypeptide(L)' 'WDGTFNGSMMPSSDYWFTLTYNEPLTGARKEFRAHFTLKR' A
#
# COMPACT_ATOMS: atom_id res chain seq x y z
N TRP A 1 2.33 -6.80 5.84
CA TRP A 1 1.80 -7.70 4.80
C TRP A 1 2.63 -8.96 4.84
N ASP A 2 2.02 -10.11 5.11
CA ASP A 2 2.71 -11.42 5.23
C ASP A 2 3.08 -12.05 3.87
N GLY A 3 3.29 -11.22 2.84
CA GLY A 3 3.73 -11.66 1.49
C GLY A 3 2.70 -12.47 0.70
N THR A 4 1.47 -12.60 1.19
CA THR A 4 0.38 -13.35 0.56
C THR A 4 -0.72 -12.41 0.09
N PHE A 5 -1.09 -12.47 -1.19
CA PHE A 5 -2.23 -11.73 -1.74
C PHE A 5 -3.24 -12.74 -2.29
N ASN A 6 -4.49 -12.66 -1.81
CA ASN A 6 -5.57 -13.56 -2.21
C ASN A 6 -5.21 -15.07 -2.08
N GLY A 7 -4.42 -15.43 -1.05
CA GLY A 7 -3.97 -16.79 -0.80
C GLY A 7 -2.74 -17.24 -1.61
N SER A 8 -2.23 -16.43 -2.54
CA SER A 8 -1.02 -16.74 -3.30
C SER A 8 0.20 -16.00 -2.75
N MET A 9 1.34 -16.67 -2.64
CA MET A 9 2.62 -16.03 -2.35
C MET A 9 2.97 -15.09 -3.49
N MET A 10 3.24 -13.84 -3.14
CA MET A 10 3.59 -12.80 -4.09
C MET A 10 5.11 -12.76 -4.24
N PRO A 11 5.63 -12.55 -5.47
CA PRO A 11 7.05 -12.55 -5.73
C PRO A 11 7.76 -11.45 -4.93
N SER A 12 9.03 -11.64 -4.60
CA SER A 12 9.87 -10.59 -4.01
C SER A 12 10.11 -9.47 -5.04
N SER A 13 9.23 -8.47 -5.05
CA SER A 13 9.18 -7.40 -6.03
C SER A 13 8.80 -6.07 -5.37
N ASP A 14 8.79 -5.00 -6.16
CA ASP A 14 8.41 -3.64 -5.75
C ASP A 14 6.89 -3.46 -5.86
N TYR A 15 6.25 -3.22 -4.73
CA TYR A 15 4.80 -3.07 -4.64
C TYR A 15 4.42 -1.63 -4.35
N TRP A 16 3.56 -1.08 -5.19
CA TRP A 16 3.03 0.27 -5.08
C TRP A 16 1.64 0.23 -4.46
N PHE A 17 1.38 1.14 -3.52
CA PHE A 17 0.06 1.33 -2.95
C PHE A 17 -0.32 2.81 -2.95
N THR A 18 -1.62 3.05 -3.13
CA THR A 18 -2.22 4.38 -3.04
C THR A 18 -3.26 4.35 -1.93
N LEU A 19 -3.08 5.20 -0.92
CA LEU A 19 -4.04 5.40 0.15
C LEU A 19 -4.79 6.69 -0.12
N THR A 20 -6.11 6.60 -0.25
CA THR A 20 -6.96 7.78 -0.28
C THR A 20 -7.62 7.92 1.08
N TYR A 21 -7.33 8.99 1.81
CA TYR A 21 -7.92 9.24 3.13
C TYR A 21 -8.46 10.66 3.22
N ASN A 22 -9.52 10.83 4.02
CA ASN A 22 -10.03 12.14 4.35
C ASN A 22 -9.32 12.61 5.61
N GLU A 23 -8.57 13.70 5.49
CA GLU A 23 -7.79 14.26 6.59
C GLU A 23 -8.77 14.75 7.68
N PRO A 24 -8.73 14.19 8.89
CA PRO A 24 -9.79 14.40 9.89
C PRO A 24 -9.87 15.85 10.40
N LEU A 25 -8.78 16.61 10.25
CA LEU A 25 -8.69 18.01 10.69
C LEU A 25 -9.26 19.01 9.67
N THR A 26 -9.22 18.68 8.37
CA THR A 26 -9.57 19.62 7.29
C THR A 26 -10.72 19.13 6.41
N GLY A 27 -11.10 17.84 6.53
CA GLY A 27 -12.06 17.18 5.65
C GLY A 27 -11.56 17.01 4.22
N ALA A 28 -10.32 17.39 3.92
CA ALA A 28 -9.76 17.31 2.59
C ALA A 28 -9.40 15.86 2.23
N ARG A 29 -9.82 15.42 1.05
CA ARG A 29 -9.44 14.12 0.50
C ARG A 29 -8.00 14.19 0.02
N LYS A 30 -7.10 13.51 0.72
CA LYS A 30 -5.69 13.38 0.33
C LYS A 30 -5.42 12.00 -0.26
N GLU A 31 -4.53 11.99 -1.24
CA GLU A 31 -3.95 10.78 -1.79
C GLU A 31 -2.49 10.66 -1.36
N PHE A 32 -2.14 9.51 -0.82
CA PHE A 32 -0.79 9.15 -0.45
C PHE A 32 -0.35 7.97 -1.30
N ARG A 33 0.65 8.18 -2.16
CA ARG A 33 1.25 7.12 -2.98
C ARG A 33 2.60 6.76 -2.38
N ALA A 34 2.79 5.48 -2.08
CA ALA A 34 4.06 4.95 -1.61
C ALA A 34 4.29 3.55 -2.18
N HIS A 35 5.51 3.06 -2.01
CA HIS A 35 5.89 1.72 -2.40
C HIS A 35 6.66 1.05 -1.25
N PHE A 36 6.66 -0.27 -1.25
CA PHE A 36 7.57 -1.07 -0.45
C PHE A 36 8.03 -2.27 -1.27
N THR A 37 9.27 -2.69 -1.02
CA THR A 37 9.85 -3.86 -1.68
C THR A 37 9.74 -5.05 -0.74
N LEU A 38 9.18 -6.16 -1.20
CA LEU A 38 9.33 -7.44 -0.50
C LEU A 38 10.71 -8.00 -0.86
N LYS A 39 11.66 -7.94 0.08
CA LYS A 39 12.91 -8.70 -0.02
C LYS A 39 12.75 -10.04 0.68
N ARG A 40 13.32 -11.09 0.07
CA ARG A 40 13.40 -12.45 0.64
C ARG A 40 14.66 -12.61 1.47
#